data_AF-A0A512J781-F1
#
_entry.id   AF-A0A512J781-F1
#
_cell.length_a   1.000
_cell.length_b   1.000
_cell.length_c   1.000
_cell.angle_alpha   90.00
_cell.angle_beta   90.00
_cell.angle_gamma   90.00
#
_symmetry.space_group_name_H-M   'P 1'
#
loop_
_entity.id
_entity.type
_entity.pdbx_description
1 polymer ?
#
loop_
_entity_poly.entity_id
_entity_poly.type
_entity_poly.pdbx_seq_one_letter_code
_entity_poly.pdbx_strand_id
1 'polypeptide(L)'
;MDLTRLFTEHPSSLGESYTQHMRMSLSYAVPLLGAALAAFVHAVLPFLFEATASGSVKRLHARMTQRCAACPSGRLHQPDLFAGGADRVA
;
A
#
# COMPACT_ATOMS: atom_id res chain seq x y z
N MET A 1 -4.50 -27.85 14.92
CA MET A 1 -4.37 -26.99 13.72
C MET A 1 -2.99 -26.37 13.79
N ASP A 2 -2.07 -26.81 12.94
CA ASP A 2 -0.68 -26.39 13.01
C ASP A 2 -0.53 -25.01 12.36
N LEU A 3 -0.07 -24.01 13.12
CA LEU A 3 0.06 -22.62 12.65
C LEU A 3 0.94 -22.55 11.40
N THR A 4 1.91 -23.47 11.28
CA THR A 4 2.80 -23.59 10.13
C THR A 4 2.06 -23.87 8.82
N ARG A 5 0.94 -24.61 8.84
CA ARG A 5 0.13 -24.88 7.63
C ARG A 5 -0.55 -23.63 7.09
N LEU A 6 -1.06 -22.75 7.96
CA LEU A 6 -1.68 -21.48 7.52
C LEU A 6 -0.70 -20.58 6.74
N PHE A 7 0.58 -20.61 7.09
CA PHE A 7 1.61 -19.81 6.42
C PHE A 7 2.26 -20.51 5.23
N THR A 8 2.06 -21.82 5.04
CA THR A 8 2.72 -22.61 3.98
C THR A 8 1.76 -23.19 2.93
N GLU A 9 0.47 -23.36 3.23
CA GLU A 9 -0.53 -23.79 2.24
C GLU A 9 -0.76 -22.71 1.16
N HIS A 10 -0.83 -21.43 1.55
CA HIS A 10 -1.11 -20.33 0.62
C HIS A 10 0.03 -20.02 -0.39
N PRO A 11 1.34 -20.08 -0.03
CA PRO A 11 2.44 -19.98 -1.00
C PRO A 11 2.59 -21.22 -1.88
N SER A 12 2.32 -22.41 -1.34
CA SER A 12 2.52 -23.69 -2.05
C SER A 12 1.60 -23.86 -3.26
N SER A 13 0.44 -23.21 -3.28
CA SER A 13 -0.48 -23.24 -4.42
C SER A 13 -0.04 -22.38 -5.61
N LEU A 14 1.03 -21.61 -5.49
CA LEU A 14 1.53 -20.68 -6.51
C LEU A 14 2.97 -20.98 -6.97
N GLY A 15 3.64 -21.97 -6.37
CA GLY A 15 5.02 -22.33 -6.73
C GLY A 15 6.08 -21.28 -6.34
N GLU A 16 5.72 -20.26 -5.56
CA GLU A 16 6.65 -19.25 -5.03
C GLU A 16 7.14 -19.63 -3.63
N SER A 17 8.42 -19.32 -3.34
CA SER A 17 8.93 -19.44 -1.97
C SER A 17 8.22 -18.45 -1.04
N TYR A 18 7.85 -18.89 0.16
CA TYR A 18 7.26 -18.02 1.19
C TYR A 18 8.08 -16.73 1.41
N THR A 19 9.41 -16.81 1.30
CA THR A 19 10.31 -15.67 1.45
C THR A 19 10.20 -14.65 0.32
N GLN A 20 9.88 -15.07 -0.91
CA GLN A 20 9.62 -14.16 -2.04
C GLN A 20 8.31 -13.40 -1.83
N HIS A 21 7.24 -14.10 -1.45
CA HIS A 21 5.95 -13.48 -1.15
C HIS A 21 6.05 -12.53 0.06
N MET A 22 6.71 -12.97 1.13
CA MET A 22 6.95 -12.16 2.33
C MET A 22 7.76 -10.90 2.01
N ARG A 23 8.84 -11.01 1.23
CA ARG A 23 9.67 -9.85 0.81
C ARG A 23 8.85 -8.86 0.00
N MET A 24 8.01 -9.35 -0.90
CA MET A 24 7.13 -8.49 -1.68
C MET A 24 6.17 -7.73 -0.77
N SER A 25 5.40 -8.44 0.07
CA SER A 25 4.46 -7.82 1.00
C SER A 25 5.14 -6.83 1.95
N LEU A 26 6.31 -7.17 2.49
CA LEU A 26 7.10 -6.28 3.36
C LEU A 26 7.56 -5.00 2.65
N SER A 27 7.89 -5.05 1.37
CA SER A 27 8.32 -3.86 0.63
C SER A 27 7.23 -2.78 0.51
N TYR A 28 5.95 -3.18 0.63
CA TYR A 28 4.82 -2.25 0.70
C TYR A 28 4.49 -1.85 2.15
N ALA A 29 4.57 -2.81 3.07
CA ALA A 29 4.24 -2.60 4.48
C ALA A 29 5.20 -1.62 5.19
N VAL A 30 6.51 -1.75 4.98
CA VAL A 30 7.51 -0.92 5.68
C VAL A 30 7.34 0.59 5.36
N PRO A 31 7.23 1.03 4.08
CA PRO A 31 6.97 2.43 3.77
C PRO A 31 5.63 2.95 4.29
N LEU A 32 4.58 2.11 4.32
CA LEU A 32 3.28 2.48 4.89
C LEU A 32 3.38 2.73 6.39
N LEU A 33 4.03 1.84 7.13
CA LEU A 33 4.23 2.00 8.56
C LEU A 33 5.04 3.27 8.85
N GLY A 34 6.10 3.52 8.08
CA GLY A 34 6.87 4.77 8.19
C GLY A 34 6.02 6.00 7.90
N ALA A 35 5.15 5.96 6.89
CA ALA A 35 4.23 7.06 6.59
C ALA A 35 3.21 7.31 7.71
N ALA A 36 2.66 6.24 8.31
CA ALA A 36 1.73 6.32 9.43
C ALA A 36 2.40 6.91 10.68
N LEU A 37 3.61 6.46 11.01
CA LEU A 37 4.39 7.02 12.11
C LEU A 37 4.73 8.50 11.87
N ALA A 38 5.15 8.85 10.65
CA ALA A 38 5.41 10.24 10.28
C ALA A 38 4.15 11.12 10.44
N ALA A 39 2.99 10.63 10.00
CA ALA A 39 1.72 11.33 10.16
C ALA A 39 1.33 11.48 11.65
N PHE A 40 1.55 10.45 12.46
CA PHE A 40 1.29 10.50 13.90
C PHE A 40 2.16 11.55 14.60
N VAL A 41 3.47 11.56 14.29
CA VAL A 41 4.38 12.57 14.82
C VAL A 41 3.98 13.97 14.34
N HIS A 42 3.63 14.12 13.06
CA HIS A 42 3.15 15.40 12.52
C HIS A 42 1.87 15.90 13.19
N ALA A 43 0.94 15.01 13.54
CA ALA A 43 -0.28 15.37 14.26
C ALA A 43 0.01 15.95 15.66
N VAL A 44 1.10 15.54 16.30
CA VAL A 44 1.57 16.10 17.59
C VAL A 44 2.46 17.33 17.37
N LEU A 45 3.31 17.29 16.35
CA LEU A 45 4.31 18.31 16.00
C LEU A 45 4.13 18.75 14.54
N PRO A 46 3.25 19.74 14.27
CA PRO A 46 2.83 20.10 12.91
C PRO A 46 3.94 20.66 12.01
N PHE A 47 5.12 20.97 12.57
CA PHE A 47 6.29 21.42 11.80
C PHE A 47 7.21 20.28 11.35
N LEU A 48 7.00 19.05 11.83
CA LEU A 48 7.84 17.89 11.51
C LEU A 48 7.11 16.98 10.50
N PHE A 49 7.83 16.44 9.51
CA PHE A 49 7.31 15.48 8.52
C PHE A 49 6.16 15.96 7.61
N GLU A 50 6.06 17.26 7.35
CA GLU A 50 4.97 17.90 6.57
C GLU A 50 4.65 17.21 5.23
N ALA A 51 5.67 16.78 4.48
CA ALA A 51 5.50 16.09 3.19
C ALA A 51 5.85 14.59 3.20
N THR A 52 6.31 14.05 4.34
CA THR A 52 6.90 12.71 4.40
C THR A 52 5.86 11.61 4.31
N ALA A 53 4.73 11.78 5.01
CA ALA A 53 3.62 10.82 4.96
C ALA A 53 2.97 10.81 3.58
N SER A 54 2.56 11.98 3.07
CA SER A 54 1.91 12.12 1.77
C SER A 54 2.82 11.69 0.61
N GLY A 55 4.11 12.04 0.62
CA GLY A 55 5.09 11.61 -0.37
C GLY A 55 5.31 10.08 -0.40
N SER A 56 5.30 9.44 0.78
CA SER A 56 5.44 7.98 0.87
C SER A 56 4.21 7.24 0.33
N VAL A 57 3.01 7.73 0.63
CA VAL A 57 1.75 7.18 0.08
C VAL A 57 1.70 7.36 -1.44
N LYS A 58 2.04 8.54 -1.97
CA LYS A 58 2.09 8.79 -3.42
C LYS A 58 3.04 7.84 -4.15
N ARG A 59 4.25 7.63 -3.59
CA ARG A 59 5.23 6.70 -4.16
C ARG A 59 4.76 5.24 -4.10
N LEU A 60 4.02 4.87 -3.06
CA LEU A 60 3.42 3.54 -2.97
C LEU A 60 2.31 3.34 -4.00
N HIS A 61 1.42 4.32 -4.10
CA HIS A 61 0.32 4.34 -5.06
C HIS A 61 0.85 4.23 -6.50
N ALA A 62 1.87 5.01 -6.86
CA ALA A 62 2.52 4.90 -8.17
C ALA A 62 3.07 3.50 -8.46
N ARG A 63 3.67 2.83 -7.46
CA ARG A 63 4.19 1.46 -7.61
C ARG A 63 3.08 0.43 -7.78
N MET A 64 1.92 0.63 -7.13
CA MET A 64 0.74 -0.23 -7.30
C MET A 64 0.14 -0.06 -8.70
N THR A 65 -0.05 1.18 -9.15
CA THR A 65 -0.65 1.46 -10.46
C THR A 65 0.24 1.02 -11.62
N GLN A 66 1.57 1.19 -11.52
CA GLN A 66 2.53 0.68 -12.52
C GLN A 66 2.47 -0.85 -12.68
N ARG A 67 2.26 -1.59 -11.58
CA ARG A 67 2.07 -3.04 -11.64
C ARG A 67 0.74 -3.43 -12.28
N CYS A 68 -0.34 -2.68 -12.00
CA CYS A 68 -1.63 -2.90 -12.65
C CYS A 68 -1.56 -2.65 -14.16
N ALA A 69 -0.78 -1.66 -14.63
CA ALA A 69 -0.60 -1.40 -16.06
C ALA A 69 0.05 -2.59 -16.82
N ALA A 70 0.84 -3.41 -16.14
CA ALA A 70 1.45 -4.61 -16.71
C ALA A 70 0.54 -5.87 -16.63
N CYS A 71 -0.57 -5.83 -15.88
CA CYS A 71 -1.49 -6.96 -15.74
C CYS A 71 -2.79 -6.70 -16.54
N PRO A 72 -3.07 -7.46 -17.61
CA PRO A 72 -4.23 -7.19 -18.49
C PRO A 72 -5.60 -7.47 -17.85
N SER A 73 -5.65 -8.03 -16.63
CA SER A 73 -6.90 -8.33 -15.93
C SER A 73 -7.42 -7.11 -15.18
N GLY A 74 -7.84 -6.10 -15.95
CA GLY A 74 -8.57 -4.95 -15.45
C GLY A 74 -10.00 -5.31 -15.05
N ARG A 75 -10.38 -5.04 -13.79
CA ARG A 75 -11.74 -4.53 -13.45
C ARG A 75 -11.87 -3.88 -12.06
N LEU A 76 -10.83 -3.32 -11.45
CA LEU A 76 -11.00 -2.40 -10.29
C LEU A 76 -9.90 -1.33 -10.28
N HIS A 77 -9.79 -0.57 -11.38
CA HIS A 77 -9.19 0.76 -11.31
C HIS A 77 -10.33 1.77 -11.30
N GLN A 78 -10.88 2.04 -10.12
CA GLN A 78 -11.71 3.22 -9.89
C GLN A 78 -10.79 4.35 -9.39
N PRO A 79 -10.37 5.29 -10.26
CA PRO A 79 -9.65 6.50 -9.86
C PRO A 79 -10.51 7.49 -9.04
N ASP A 80 -11.77 7.15 -8.80
CA ASP A 80 -12.83 8.01 -8.28
C ASP A 80 -13.08 7.92 -6.76
N LEU A 81 -12.23 7.20 -6.00
CA LEU A 81 -12.36 7.14 -4.53
C LEU A 81 -12.20 8.51 -3.82
N PHE A 82 -11.72 9.55 -4.54
CA PHE A 82 -11.57 10.92 -4.04
C PHE A 82 -12.21 11.99 -4.96
N ALA A 83 -12.94 11.60 -6.01
CA ALA A 83 -13.51 12.53 -6.99
C ALA A 83 -14.98 12.90 -6.66
N GLY A 84 -15.27 13.17 -5.38
CA GLY A 84 -16.57 13.66 -4.94
C GLY A 84 -16.42 14.70 -3.85
N GLY A 85 -16.61 15.98 -4.20
CA GLY A 85 -16.67 17.07 -3.22
C GLY A 85 -16.11 18.43 -3.63
N ALA A 86 -16.01 18.75 -4.92
CA ALA A 86 -15.55 20.08 -5.38
C ALA A 86 -16.65 20.89 -6.12
N ASP A 87 -17.91 20.46 -6.03
CA ASP A 87 -19.05 21.03 -6.77
C ASP A 87 -20.19 21.53 -5.88
N ARG A 88 -19.92 21.94 -4.62
CA ARG A 88 -20.96 22.49 -3.71
C ARG A 88 -20.71 23.87 -3.12
N VAL A 89 -19.76 24.66 -3.64
CA VAL A 89 -19.64 26.08 -3.25
C VAL A 89 -19.15 26.92 -4.44
N ALA A 90 -20.08 27.38 -5.26
CA ALA A 90 -20.06 28.68 -5.97
C ALA A 90 -21.36 28.85 -6.75
#